data_AF-A0A383CCU9-F1
#
_entry.id   AF-A0A383CCU9-F1
#
_cell.length_a   1.000
_cell.length_b   1.000
_cell.length_c   1.000
_cell.angle_alpha   90.00
_cell.angle_beta   90.00
_cell.angle_gamma   90.00
#
_symmetry.space_group_name_H-M   'P 1'
#
loop_
_entity.id
_entity.type
_entity.pdbx_description
1 polymer ?
#
loop_
_entity_poly.entity_id
_entity_poly.type
_entity_poly.pdbx_seq_one_letter_code
_entity_poly.pdbx_strand_id
1 'polypeptide(L)' 'MMAGGTGGHIFPALAVAEKLRDAKINVVWLGSRTGLESRIVPAAGFQSDLLDIR' A
#
# COMPACT_ATOMS: atom_id res chain seq x y z
N MET A 1 -14.47 14.97 -5.42
CA MET A 1 -14.18 13.86 -6.34
C MET A 1 -13.59 12.73 -5.53
N MET A 2 -14.29 11.60 -5.42
CA MET A 2 -13.83 10.44 -4.66
C MET A 2 -12.98 9.56 -5.58
N ALA A 3 -11.66 9.61 -5.44
CA ALA A 3 -10.73 8.75 -6.16
C ALA A 3 -10.65 7.35 -5.51
N GLY A 4 -11.80 6.67 -5.40
CA GLY A 4 -11.89 5.33 -4.80
C GLY A 4 -11.53 4.18 -5.74
N GLY A 5 -11.31 4.44 -7.04
CA GLY A 5 -11.21 3.37 -8.06
C GLY A 5 -9.80 2.95 -8.50
N THR A 6 -8.76 3.76 -8.28
CA THR A 6 -7.46 3.55 -8.96
C THR A 6 -6.26 4.13 -8.19
N GLY A 7 -6.26 4.02 -6.86
CA GLY A 7 -5.07 4.32 -6.04
C GLY A 7 -5.08 5.63 -5.25
N GLY A 8 -6.21 6.32 -5.16
CA GLY A 8 -6.35 7.53 -4.34
C GLY A 8 -6.10 7.31 -2.84
N HIS A 9 -6.26 6.06 -2.36
CA HIS A 9 -5.89 5.67 -0.99
C HIS A 9 -4.47 5.10 -0.90
N ILE A 10 -3.92 4.57 -2.00
CA ILE A 10 -2.62 3.89 -2.00
C ILE A 10 -1.50 4.89 -1.73
N PHE A 11 -1.45 5.99 -2.47
CA PHE A 11 -0.37 6.97 -2.35
C PHE A 11 -0.34 7.69 -0.98
N PRO A 12 -1.47 8.16 -0.42
CA PRO A 12 -1.47 8.71 0.94
C PRO A 12 -1.05 7.69 1.99
N ALA A 13 -1.51 6.44 1.88
CA ALA A 13 -1.11 5.38 2.81
C ALA A 13 0.39 5.06 2.69
N LEU A 14 0.96 5.07 1.48
CA LEU A 14 2.40 4.94 1.29
C LEU A 14 3.18 6.09 1.94
N ALA A 15 2.73 7.34 1.77
CA ALA A 15 3.37 8.47 2.42
C ALA A 15 3.38 8.35 3.95
N VAL A 16 2.30 7.83 4.55
CA VAL A 16 2.25 7.52 5.99
C VAL A 16 3.19 6.36 6.32
N ALA A 17 3.17 5.29 5.53
CA ALA A 17 4.04 4.13 5.71
C ALA A 17 5.53 4.50 5.68
N GLU A 18 5.92 5.44 4.82
CA GLU A 18 7.29 5.96 4.77
C GLU A 18 7.67 6.67 6.06
N LYS A 19 6.78 7.50 6.62
CA LYS A 19 7.05 8.17 7.90
C LYS A 19 7.12 7.22 9.08
N LEU A 20 6.31 6.16 9.07
CA LEU A 20 6.40 5.09 10.08
C LEU A 20 7.72 4.32 9.94
N ARG A 21 8.15 4.00 8.72
CA ARG A 21 9.44 3.37 8.43
C ARG A 21 10.61 4.23 8.93
N ASP A 22 10.59 5.54 8.67
CA ASP A 22 11.59 6.50 9.16
C ASP A 22 11.66 6.53 10.70
N ALA A 23 10.50 6.36 11.35
CA ALA A 23 10.38 6.21 12.80
C ALA A 23 10.78 4.82 13.32
N LYS A 24 11.34 3.95 12.46
CA LYS A 24 11.71 2.55 12.75
C LYS A 24 10.54 1.68 13.21
N ILE A 25 9.32 2.02 12.81
CA ILE A 25 8.13 1.21 13.06
C ILE A 25 8.00 0.20 11.92
N ASN A 26 7.73 -1.06 12.28
CA ASN A 26 7.50 -2.10 11.27
C ASN A 26 6.15 -1.85 10.57
N VAL A 27 6.18 -1.81 9.24
CA VAL A 27 4.98 -1.60 8.42
C VAL A 27 4.82 -2.78 7.46
N VAL A 28 3.63 -3.39 7.52
CA VAL A 28 3.20 -4.41 6.57
C VAL A 28 1.93 -3.91 5.89
N TRP A 29 1.94 -3.93 4.57
CA TRP A 29 0.79 -3.58 3.76
C TRP A 29 -0.15 -4.78 3.62
N LEU A 30 -1.43 -4.59 3.95
CA LEU A 30 -2.47 -5.58 3.68
C LEU A 30 -3.36 -5.03 2.56
N GLY A 31 -3.44 -5.74 1.43
CA GLY A 31 -4.15 -5.24 0.26
C GLY A 31 -4.59 -6.33 -0.71
N SER A 32 -5.12 -5.93 -1.85
CA SER A 32 -5.54 -6.88 -2.89
C SER A 32 -4.36 -7.35 -3.74
N ARG A 33 -4.37 -8.64 -4.11
CA ARG A 33 -3.46 -9.21 -5.12
C ARG A 33 -3.73 -8.66 -6.52
N THR A 34 -4.90 -8.09 -6.75
CA THR A 34 -5.30 -7.47 -8.03
C THR A 34 -5.20 -5.95 -7.97
N GLY A 35 -5.01 -5.32 -9.13
CA GLY A 35 -4.97 -3.86 -9.24
C GLY A 35 -3.58 -3.26 -9.00
N LEU A 36 -3.55 -1.98 -8.61
CA LEU A 36 -2.32 -1.19 -8.49
C LEU A 36 -1.51 -1.53 -7.23
N GLU A 37 -2.16 -1.99 -6.16
CA GLU A 37 -1.51 -2.32 -4.89
C GLU A 37 -0.42 -3.38 -5.07
N SER A 38 -0.69 -4.42 -5.87
CA SER A 38 0.25 -5.51 -6.10
C SER A 38 1.52 -5.13 -6.86
N ARG A 39 1.52 -3.95 -7.49
CA ARG A 39 2.68 -3.42 -8.23
C ARG A 39 3.39 -2.31 -7.47
N ILE A 40 2.63 -1.35 -6.95
CA ILE A 40 3.18 -0.13 -6.36
C ILE A 40 3.80 -0.42 -4.99
N VAL A 41 3.12 -1.20 -4.15
CA VAL A 41 3.54 -1.40 -2.76
C VAL A 41 4.86 -2.16 -2.65
N PRO A 42 5.07 -3.30 -3.36
CA PRO A 42 6.36 -3.97 -3.34
C PRO A 42 7.46 -3.11 -3.98
N ALA A 43 7.14 -2.35 -5.03
CA ALA A 43 8.10 -1.44 -5.68
C ALA A 43 8.54 -0.29 -4.77
N ALA A 44 7.69 0.13 -3.83
CA ALA A 44 8.02 1.11 -2.79
C ALA A 44 8.85 0.51 -1.62
N GLY A 45 9.15 -0.79 -1.67
CA GLY A 45 9.98 -1.49 -0.69
C GLY A 45 9.26 -1.85 0.61
N PHE A 46 7.93 -1.88 0.60
CA PHE A 46 7.15 -2.33 1.76
C PHE A 46 6.86 -3.82 1.68
N GLN A 47 6.93 -4.51 2.82
CA GLN A 47 6.40 -5.86 2.92
C GLN A 47 4.89 -5.80 2.69
N SER A 48 4.36 -6.70 1.88
CA SER A 48 2.93 -6.73 1.55
C SER A 48 2.38 -8.14 1.65
N ASP A 49 1.29 -8.30 2.40
CA ASP A 49 0.45 -9.48 2.35
C ASP A 49 -0.76 -9.18 1.45
N LEU A 50 -0.79 -9.83 0.29
CA LEU A 50 -1.78 -9.56 -0.74
C LEU A 50 -2.79 -10.69 -0.79
N LEU A 51 -4.03 -10.37 -0.44
CA LEU A 51 -5.13 -11.32 -0.38
C LEU A 51 -5.82 -11.43 -1.74
N ASP A 52 -6.27 -12.63 -2.07
CA ASP A 52 -7.15 -12.88 -3.20
C ASP A 52 -8.59 -12.70 -2.72
N ILE A 53 -9.12 -11.49 -2.91
CA ILE A 53 -10.46 -11.12 -2.47
C ILE A 53 -11.41 -11.40 -3.65
N ARG A 54 -12.17 -12.49 -3.55
CA ARG A 54 -13.19 -12.91 -4.53
C ARG A 54 -14.56 -12.35 -4.21
#